data_AF-A0A2R9SN67-F1
#
_entry.id   AF-A0A2R9SN67-F1
#
_cell.length_a   1.000
_cell.length_b   1.000
_cell.length_c   1.000
_cell.angle_alpha   90.00
_cell.angle_beta   90.00
_cell.angle_gamma   90.00
#
_symmetry.space_group_name_H-M   'P 1'
#
loop_
_entity.id
_entity.type
_entity.pdbx_description
1 polymer ?
#
loop_
_entity_poly.entity_id
_entity_poly.type
_entity_poly.pdbx_seq_one_letter_code
_entity_poly.pdbx_strand_id
1 'polypeptide(L)'
;MNLATFFPYRNDVRKTLIPYLKELTVEHPYLKELTVEQWYGAHPDHPNSIAWIVEHIARSEDEWINVVASKTELQLPRKIESPQQLLQAYIDIRKQTDLKLNSIHYLENDPAIPLPTYSDGWQPPSPPTLRWIFHHVFDHETYHVGQIGVIARLNGFSGPLF
;
A
#
# COMPACT_ATOMS: atom_id res chain seq x y z
N MET A 1 -10.29 24.03 5.76
CA MET A 1 -9.08 23.29 6.20
C MET A 1 -8.66 22.33 5.09
N ASN A 2 -7.37 21.97 4.96
CA ASN A 2 -6.95 20.98 3.96
C ASN A 2 -7.24 19.56 4.45
N LEU A 3 -7.69 18.64 3.59
CA LEU A 3 -8.01 17.27 3.98
C LEU A 3 -6.78 16.52 4.55
N ALA A 4 -5.57 16.84 4.09
CA ALA A 4 -4.32 16.24 4.58
C ALA A 4 -4.10 16.43 6.09
N THR A 5 -4.68 17.48 6.69
CA THR A 5 -4.52 17.78 8.12
C THR A 5 -5.09 16.69 9.04
N PHE A 6 -6.04 15.90 8.55
CA PHE A 6 -6.61 14.76 9.30
C PHE A 6 -5.68 13.54 9.32
N PHE A 7 -4.60 13.52 8.52
CA PHE A 7 -3.75 12.36 8.32
C PHE A 7 -2.27 12.71 8.51
N PRO A 8 -1.85 13.24 9.68
CA PRO A 8 -0.47 13.65 9.91
C PRO A 8 0.52 12.48 9.87
N TYR A 9 0.08 11.27 10.23
CA TYR A 9 0.92 10.06 10.37
C TYR A 9 0.82 9.10 9.18
N ARG A 10 0.14 9.48 8.09
CA ARG A 10 -0.11 8.60 6.92
C ARG A 10 1.15 7.99 6.29
N ASN A 11 2.32 8.60 6.49
CA ASN A 11 3.59 8.12 5.94
C ASN A 11 4.49 7.45 6.99
N ASP A 12 4.05 7.32 8.25
CA ASP A 12 4.93 6.83 9.32
C ASP A 12 5.33 5.38 9.13
N VAL A 13 4.38 4.52 8.76
CA VAL A 13 4.65 3.11 8.47
C VAL A 13 5.68 2.94 7.34
N ARG A 14 5.64 3.84 6.35
CA ARG A 14 6.56 3.85 5.21
C ARG A 14 7.98 4.28 5.57
N LYS A 15 8.16 5.10 6.62
CA LYS A 15 9.48 5.51 7.10
C LYS A 15 10.29 4.31 7.58
N THR A 16 9.63 3.28 8.11
CA THR A 16 10.28 2.03 8.55
C THR A 16 10.29 0.99 7.43
N LEU A 17 9.19 0.85 6.68
CA LEU A 17 9.09 -0.19 5.66
C LEU A 17 9.99 0.07 4.43
N ILE A 18 10.06 1.31 3.92
CA ILE A 18 10.82 1.60 2.70
C ILE A 18 12.31 1.26 2.88
N PRO A 19 13.00 1.65 3.98
CA PRO A 19 14.37 1.22 4.23
C PRO A 19 14.53 -0.30 4.23
N TYR A 20 13.64 -1.02 4.92
CA TYR A 20 13.65 -2.49 4.94
C TYR A 20 13.53 -3.08 3.53
N LEU A 21 12.55 -2.64 2.74
CA LEU A 21 12.38 -3.11 1.36
C LEU A 21 13.57 -2.75 0.47
N LYS A 22 14.20 -1.59 0.67
CA LYS A 22 15.43 -1.22 -0.04
C LYS A 22 16.57 -2.20 0.28
N GLU A 23 16.76 -2.58 1.54
CA GLU A 23 17.76 -3.58 1.94
C GLU A 23 17.53 -4.91 1.23
N LEU A 24 16.27 -5.36 1.14
CA LEU A 24 15.89 -6.54 0.35
C LEU A 24 16.10 -6.37 -1.17
N THR A 25 16.37 -5.16 -1.65
CA THR A 25 16.48 -4.84 -3.09
C THR A 25 17.93 -4.59 -3.52
N VAL A 26 18.84 -4.40 -2.56
CA VAL A 26 20.28 -4.22 -2.83
C VAL A 26 20.82 -5.52 -3.43
N GLU A 27 21.32 -5.45 -4.66
CA GLU A 27 22.08 -6.55 -5.24
C GLU A 27 23.39 -6.71 -4.45
N HIS A 28 23.43 -7.67 -3.54
CA HIS A 28 24.69 -8.08 -2.94
C HIS A 28 25.43 -8.97 -3.95
N PRO A 29 26.68 -8.65 -4.34
CA PRO A 29 27.42 -9.43 -5.34
C PRO A 29 27.64 -10.90 -4.95
N TYR A 30 27.39 -11.26 -3.69
CA TYR A 30 27.50 -12.61 -3.15
C TYR A 30 26.17 -13.21 -2.64
N LEU A 31 25.05 -12.48 -2.69
CA LEU A 31 23.75 -12.89 -2.12
C LEU A 31 22.55 -12.55 -3.02
N LYS A 32 22.78 -12.34 -4.32
CA LYS A 32 21.75 -11.89 -5.28
C LYS A 32 20.50 -12.81 -5.33
N GLU A 33 20.67 -14.10 -5.09
CA GLU A 33 19.54 -15.06 -5.03
C GLU A 33 18.75 -14.95 -3.72
N LEU A 34 19.44 -14.73 -2.60
CA LEU A 34 18.85 -14.68 -1.26
C LEU A 34 17.85 -13.51 -1.10
N THR A 35 18.05 -12.40 -1.80
CA THR A 35 17.20 -11.22 -1.70
C THR A 35 15.90 -11.36 -2.50
N VAL A 36 15.95 -11.96 -3.69
CA VAL A 36 14.75 -12.31 -4.46
C VAL A 36 13.94 -13.38 -3.72
N GLU A 37 14.60 -14.36 -3.13
CA GLU A 37 13.97 -15.35 -2.25
C GLU A 37 13.25 -14.70 -1.08
N GLN A 38 13.81 -13.65 -0.46
CA GLN A 38 13.13 -12.92 0.63
C GLN A 38 11.88 -12.18 0.17
N TRP A 39 11.89 -11.58 -1.02
CA TRP A 39 10.70 -10.93 -1.59
C TRP A 39 9.58 -11.91 -1.89
N TYR A 40 9.90 -13.07 -2.45
CA TYR A 40 8.91 -14.04 -2.94
C TYR A 40 8.67 -15.23 -2.00
N GLY A 41 9.42 -15.33 -0.91
CA GLY A 41 9.29 -16.38 0.10
C GLY A 41 7.89 -16.38 0.71
N ALA A 42 7.27 -17.56 0.69
CA ALA A 42 5.96 -17.80 1.28
C ALA A 42 6.10 -18.90 2.33
N HIS A 43 5.33 -18.78 3.42
CA HIS A 43 5.30 -19.79 4.48
C HIS A 43 3.99 -20.59 4.36
N PRO A 44 3.96 -21.91 4.64
CA PRO A 44 2.71 -22.70 4.59
C PRO A 44 1.59 -22.12 5.46
N ASP A 45 1.93 -21.55 6.61
CA ASP A 45 0.97 -20.91 7.54
C ASP A 45 0.62 -19.45 7.15
N HIS A 46 1.31 -18.88 6.16
CA HIS A 46 1.03 -17.54 5.64
C HIS A 46 1.36 -17.47 4.14
N PRO A 47 0.40 -17.76 3.25
CA PRO A 47 0.68 -18.03 1.84
C PRO A 47 1.11 -16.80 1.03
N ASN A 48 0.84 -15.59 1.53
CA ASN A 48 1.24 -14.35 0.85
C ASN A 48 2.71 -14.03 1.16
N SER A 49 3.48 -13.71 0.13
CA SER A 49 4.85 -13.22 0.22
C SER A 49 4.92 -11.71 0.45
N ILE A 50 6.11 -11.19 0.76
CA ILE A 50 6.35 -9.75 0.89
C ILE A 50 6.02 -9.03 -0.42
N ALA A 51 6.43 -9.59 -1.56
CA ALA A 51 6.13 -9.04 -2.88
C ALA A 51 4.62 -8.95 -3.13
N TRP A 52 3.87 -10.01 -2.81
CA TRP A 52 2.42 -9.99 -2.97
C TRP A 52 1.77 -8.89 -2.12
N ILE A 53 2.19 -8.75 -0.86
CA ILE A 53 1.63 -7.75 0.04
C ILE A 53 1.96 -6.32 -0.43
N VAL A 54 3.20 -6.04 -0.82
CA VAL A 54 3.58 -4.71 -1.30
C VAL A 54 2.83 -4.36 -2.59
N GLU A 55 2.65 -5.31 -3.51
CA GLU A 55 1.84 -5.08 -4.72
C GLU A 55 0.38 -4.83 -4.36
N HIS A 56 -0.18 -5.64 -3.47
CA HIS A 56 -1.55 -5.51 -3.01
C HIS A 56 -1.82 -4.11 -2.42
N ILE A 57 -0.95 -3.62 -1.53
CA ILE A 57 -1.08 -2.26 -0.97
C ILE A 57 -1.05 -1.21 -2.09
N ALA A 58 -0.08 -1.27 -3.00
CA ALA A 58 0.07 -0.29 -4.06
C ALA A 58 -1.13 -0.27 -5.03
N ARG A 59 -1.64 -1.46 -5.39
CA ARG A 59 -2.82 -1.64 -6.24
C ARG A 59 -4.09 -1.13 -5.57
N SER A 60 -4.33 -1.52 -4.33
CA SER A 60 -5.50 -1.07 -3.59
C SER A 60 -5.51 0.44 -3.42
N GLU A 61 -4.36 1.06 -3.14
CA GLU A 61 -4.23 2.51 -3.10
C GLU A 61 -4.55 3.15 -4.46
N ASP A 62 -4.01 2.62 -5.57
CA ASP A 62 -4.30 3.11 -6.92
C ASP A 62 -5.79 3.02 -7.26
N GLU A 63 -6.43 1.89 -6.98
CA GLU A 63 -7.86 1.69 -7.20
C GLU A 63 -8.72 2.67 -6.37
N TRP A 64 -8.48 2.75 -5.06
CA TRP A 64 -9.27 3.61 -4.18
C TRP A 64 -9.10 5.10 -4.49
N ILE A 65 -7.87 5.54 -4.76
CA ILE A 65 -7.58 6.96 -4.96
C ILE A 65 -7.86 7.39 -6.40
N ASN A 66 -7.39 6.66 -7.40
CA ASN A 66 -7.51 7.07 -8.79
C ASN A 66 -8.87 6.67 -9.36
N VAL A 67 -9.30 5.42 -9.20
CA VAL A 67 -10.54 4.95 -9.81
C VAL A 67 -11.76 5.36 -8.98
N VAL A 68 -11.78 5.05 -7.68
CA VAL A 68 -12.96 5.28 -6.85
C VAL A 68 -13.14 6.76 -6.50
N ALA A 69 -12.12 7.40 -5.93
CA ALA A 69 -12.21 8.79 -5.49
C ALA A 69 -12.09 9.80 -6.62
N SER A 70 -11.10 9.64 -7.52
CA SER A 70 -10.82 10.62 -8.58
C SER A 70 -11.57 10.36 -9.89
N LYS A 71 -12.20 9.19 -10.06
CA LYS A 71 -12.84 8.76 -11.31
C LYS A 71 -11.89 8.82 -12.53
N THR A 72 -10.61 8.54 -12.31
CA THR A 72 -9.57 8.45 -13.33
C THR A 72 -9.14 7.00 -13.54
N GLU A 73 -8.28 6.75 -14.53
CA GLU A 73 -7.70 5.43 -14.78
C GLU A 73 -6.64 5.05 -13.74
N LEU A 74 -6.36 3.74 -13.66
CA LEU A 74 -5.24 3.20 -12.90
C LEU A 74 -3.92 3.82 -13.36
N GLN A 75 -3.07 4.17 -12.42
CA GLN A 75 -1.76 4.75 -12.69
C GLN A 75 -0.65 3.69 -12.74
N LEU A 76 -0.84 2.57 -12.05
CA LEU A 76 0.12 1.47 -12.04
C LEU A 76 -0.06 0.55 -13.25
N PRO A 77 1.03 0.11 -13.91
CA PRO A 77 0.96 -0.79 -15.06
C PRO A 77 0.37 -2.14 -14.64
N ARG A 78 -0.34 -2.86 -15.50
CA ARG A 78 -1.02 -4.13 -15.16
C ARG A 78 -0.10 -5.21 -14.56
N LYS A 79 1.17 -5.22 -14.94
CA LYS A 79 2.17 -6.19 -14.47
C LYS A 79 3.38 -5.44 -13.94
N ILE A 80 3.89 -5.88 -12.81
CA ILE A 80 5.15 -5.43 -12.22
C ILE A 80 6.07 -6.64 -12.17
N GLU A 81 7.27 -6.53 -12.74
CA GLU A 81 8.09 -7.71 -13.08
C GLU A 81 9.27 -7.94 -12.14
N SER A 82 9.60 -6.99 -11.28
CA SER A 82 10.71 -7.13 -10.34
C SER A 82 10.47 -6.44 -9.00
N PRO A 83 11.18 -6.88 -7.94
CA PRO A 83 11.18 -6.19 -6.64
C PRO A 83 11.52 -4.69 -6.73
N GLN A 84 12.46 -4.32 -7.60
CA GLN A 84 12.86 -2.93 -7.81
C GLN A 84 11.70 -2.10 -8.37
N GLN A 85 11.03 -2.61 -9.41
CA GLN A 85 9.86 -1.96 -10.01
C GLN A 85 8.69 -1.88 -9.01
N LEU A 86 8.52 -2.93 -8.20
CA LEU A 86 7.49 -3.00 -7.18
C LEU A 86 7.69 -1.98 -6.06
N LEU A 87 8.91 -1.90 -5.53
CA LEU A 87 9.27 -0.87 -4.55
C LEU A 87 9.06 0.53 -5.11
N GLN A 88 9.43 0.76 -6.37
CA GLN A 88 9.24 2.05 -7.01
C GLN A 88 7.75 2.39 -7.19
N ALA A 89 6.95 1.44 -7.67
CA ALA A 89 5.50 1.59 -7.79
C ALA A 89 4.84 1.90 -6.44
N TYR A 90 5.22 1.17 -5.39
CA TYR A 90 4.78 1.40 -4.03
C TYR A 90 5.11 2.82 -3.54
N ILE A 91 6.32 3.33 -3.81
CA ILE A 91 6.72 4.69 -3.43
C ILE A 91 5.94 5.75 -4.23
N ASP A 92 5.84 5.58 -5.54
CA ASP A 92 5.32 6.61 -6.43
C ASP A 92 3.81 6.78 -6.31
N ILE A 93 3.05 5.70 -6.08
CA ILE A 93 1.61 5.81 -5.89
C ILE A 93 1.27 6.71 -4.70
N ARG A 94 2.02 6.60 -3.58
CA ARG A 94 1.80 7.47 -2.42
C ARG A 94 2.20 8.91 -2.65
N LYS A 95 3.25 9.18 -3.42
CA LYS A 95 3.57 10.56 -3.80
C LYS A 95 2.41 11.19 -4.57
N GLN A 96 1.81 10.44 -5.49
CA GLN A 96 0.64 10.91 -6.24
C GLN A 96 -0.57 11.11 -5.32
N THR A 97 -0.86 10.15 -4.44
CA THR A 97 -1.90 10.24 -3.41
C THR A 97 -1.70 11.47 -2.52
N ASP A 98 -0.48 11.73 -2.07
CA ASP A 98 -0.14 12.89 -1.25
C ASP A 98 -0.34 14.21 -1.99
N LEU A 99 0.03 14.29 -3.28
CA LEU A 99 -0.22 15.48 -4.09
C LEU A 99 -1.72 15.77 -4.21
N LYS A 100 -2.53 14.74 -4.44
CA LYS A 100 -4.00 14.86 -4.48
C LYS A 100 -4.57 15.24 -3.12
N LEU A 101 -4.17 14.55 -2.06
CA LEU A 101 -4.64 14.81 -0.71
C LEU A 101 -4.37 16.26 -0.29
N ASN A 102 -3.18 16.79 -0.61
CA ASN A 102 -2.81 18.17 -0.32
C ASN A 102 -3.50 19.20 -1.23
N SER A 103 -4.13 18.82 -2.33
CA SER A 103 -4.91 19.76 -3.15
C SER A 103 -6.38 19.83 -2.75
N ILE A 104 -6.86 18.91 -1.91
CA ILE A 104 -8.27 18.81 -1.52
C ILE A 104 -8.56 19.68 -0.30
N HIS A 105 -9.51 20.60 -0.45
CA HIS A 105 -10.13 21.29 0.67
C HIS A 105 -11.20 20.41 1.31
N TYR A 106 -11.15 20.26 2.63
CA TYR A 106 -12.15 19.52 3.38
C TYR A 106 -13.45 20.31 3.46
N LEU A 107 -14.56 19.66 3.14
CA LEU A 107 -15.92 20.14 3.36
C LEU A 107 -16.67 19.11 4.24
N GLU A 108 -17.28 19.59 5.31
CA GLU A 108 -17.97 18.73 6.29
C GLU A 108 -19.15 17.97 5.69
N ASN A 109 -19.82 18.58 4.72
CA ASN A 109 -21.00 18.04 4.04
C ASN A 109 -20.68 17.44 2.66
N ASP A 110 -19.44 17.00 2.43
CA ASP A 110 -19.09 16.33 1.18
C ASP A 110 -19.99 15.12 0.95
N PRO A 111 -20.52 14.94 -0.28
CA PRO A 111 -21.43 13.85 -0.58
C PRO A 111 -20.73 12.50 -0.44
N ALA A 112 -21.52 11.47 -0.20
CA ALA A 112 -21.04 10.10 -0.28
C ALA A 112 -20.56 9.78 -1.70
N ILE A 113 -19.46 9.04 -1.79
CA ILE A 113 -18.88 8.56 -3.04
C ILE A 113 -19.56 7.22 -3.37
N PRO A 114 -20.18 7.09 -4.56
CA PRO A 114 -20.74 5.82 -4.98
C PRO A 114 -19.63 4.82 -5.26
N LEU A 115 -19.79 3.62 -4.70
CA LEU A 115 -18.88 2.49 -4.92
C LEU A 115 -19.42 1.56 -6.02
N PRO A 116 -18.52 0.86 -6.73
CA PRO A 116 -18.93 -0.26 -7.57
C PRO A 116 -19.50 -1.39 -6.70
N THR A 117 -20.33 -2.24 -7.31
CA THR A 117 -20.73 -3.50 -6.68
C THR A 117 -19.58 -4.49 -6.78
N TYR A 118 -19.07 -4.93 -5.63
CA TYR A 118 -18.03 -5.95 -5.57
C TYR A 118 -18.63 -7.36 -5.70
N SER A 119 -17.92 -8.28 -6.35
CA SER A 119 -18.41 -9.64 -6.64
C SER A 119 -18.60 -10.51 -5.39
N ASP A 120 -17.90 -10.17 -4.30
CA ASP A 120 -18.02 -10.81 -3.00
C ASP A 120 -19.17 -10.22 -2.14
N GLY A 121 -19.90 -9.24 -2.68
CA GLY A 121 -20.97 -8.55 -1.99
C GLY A 121 -20.50 -7.60 -0.88
N TRP A 122 -19.19 -7.35 -0.77
CA TRP A 122 -18.66 -6.46 0.25
C TRP A 122 -19.20 -5.04 0.08
N GLN A 123 -19.53 -4.42 1.21
CA GLN A 123 -19.99 -3.03 1.31
C GLN A 123 -19.34 -2.39 2.53
N PRO A 124 -18.99 -1.10 2.48
CA PRO A 124 -18.53 -0.39 3.65
C PRO A 124 -19.67 -0.28 4.69
N PRO A 125 -19.35 -0.18 5.99
CA PRO A 125 -20.35 -0.09 7.06
C PRO A 125 -21.18 1.20 7.00
N SER A 126 -20.73 2.21 6.25
CA SER A 126 -21.42 3.47 6.00
C SER A 126 -21.08 3.99 4.59
N PRO A 127 -21.95 4.82 3.97
CA PRO A 127 -21.63 5.48 2.70
C PRO A 127 -20.28 6.22 2.78
N PRO A 128 -19.31 5.90 1.92
CA PRO A 128 -17.95 6.38 2.08
C PRO A 128 -17.84 7.83 1.62
N THR A 129 -17.26 8.69 2.44
CA THR A 129 -16.84 10.04 2.03
C THR A 129 -15.40 10.00 1.53
N LEU A 130 -14.93 11.10 0.93
CA LEU A 130 -13.53 11.22 0.54
C LEU A 130 -12.58 11.04 1.75
N ARG A 131 -12.93 11.63 2.89
CA ARG A 131 -12.18 11.43 4.14
C ARG A 131 -12.15 9.96 4.56
N TRP A 132 -13.26 9.25 4.42
CA TRP A 132 -13.32 7.82 4.72
C TRP A 132 -12.39 7.02 3.81
N ILE A 133 -12.36 7.30 2.50
CA ILE A 133 -11.50 6.58 1.54
C ILE A 133 -10.03 6.73 1.92
N PHE A 134 -9.56 7.95 2.20
CA PHE A 134 -8.17 8.14 2.62
C PHE A 134 -7.84 7.43 3.94
N HIS A 135 -8.77 7.45 4.91
CA HIS A 135 -8.58 6.70 6.15
C HIS A 135 -8.46 5.20 5.89
N HIS A 136 -9.38 4.64 5.08
CA HIS A 136 -9.36 3.25 4.69
C HIS A 136 -8.04 2.84 4.03
N VAL A 137 -7.53 3.64 3.09
CA VAL A 137 -6.25 3.39 2.41
C VAL A 137 -5.07 3.33 3.39
N PHE A 138 -5.00 4.27 4.34
CA PHE A 138 -3.87 4.33 5.28
C PHE A 138 -3.93 3.23 6.36
N ASP A 139 -5.13 2.87 6.81
CA ASP A 139 -5.32 1.76 7.75
C ASP A 139 -5.08 0.40 7.08
N HIS A 140 -5.55 0.23 5.84
CA HIS A 140 -5.31 -0.95 5.01
C HIS A 140 -3.81 -1.21 4.82
N GLU A 141 -3.05 -0.18 4.49
CA GLU A 141 -1.59 -0.27 4.43
C GLU A 141 -1.00 -0.70 5.78
N THR A 142 -1.39 -0.05 6.88
CA THR A 142 -0.84 -0.34 8.21
C THR A 142 -1.08 -1.80 8.61
N TYR A 143 -2.29 -2.32 8.34
CA TYR A 143 -2.64 -3.73 8.54
C TYR A 143 -1.70 -4.67 7.78
N HIS A 144 -1.51 -4.42 6.49
CA HIS A 144 -0.67 -5.27 5.64
C HIS A 144 0.83 -5.16 5.94
N VAL A 145 1.31 -3.99 6.37
CA VAL A 145 2.70 -3.85 6.81
C VAL A 145 2.98 -4.66 8.07
N GLY A 146 2.02 -4.77 8.99
CA GLY A 146 2.10 -5.69 10.11
C GLY A 146 2.33 -7.15 9.65
N GLN A 147 1.64 -7.57 8.59
CA GLN A 147 1.81 -8.91 8.01
C GLN A 147 3.21 -9.13 7.43
N ILE A 148 3.84 -8.11 6.82
CA ILE A 148 5.22 -8.20 6.33
C ILE A 148 6.18 -8.56 7.47
N GLY A 149 6.02 -7.96 8.65
CA GLY A 149 6.83 -8.30 9.83
C GLY A 149 6.67 -9.76 10.25
N VAL A 150 5.44 -10.27 10.25
CA VAL A 150 5.14 -11.68 10.56
C VAL A 150 5.73 -12.62 9.51
N ILE A 151 5.55 -12.33 8.22
CA ILE A 151 6.10 -13.13 7.11
C ILE A 151 7.63 -13.22 7.21
N ALA A 152 8.29 -12.10 7.44
CA ALA A 152 9.76 -12.07 7.58
C ALA A 152 10.22 -13.00 8.71
N ARG A 153 9.57 -12.94 9.88
CA ARG A 153 9.90 -13.80 11.03
C ARG A 153 9.62 -15.28 10.78
N LEU A 154 8.48 -15.61 10.17
CA LEU A 154 8.12 -16.99 9.83
C LEU A 154 9.11 -17.64 8.87
N ASN A 155 9.71 -16.86 7.97
CA ASN A 155 10.73 -17.34 7.04
C ASN A 155 12.17 -17.24 7.59
N GLY A 156 12.34 -16.87 8.87
CA GLY A 156 13.67 -16.73 9.49
C GLY A 156 14.47 -15.51 9.02
N PHE A 157 13.83 -14.55 8.34
CA PHE A 157 14.45 -13.32 7.90
C PHE A 157 14.47 -12.27 9.02
N SER A 158 15.40 -11.32 8.90
CA SER A 158 15.29 -10.08 9.67
C SER A 158 14.04 -9.34 9.19
N GLY A 159 13.20 -8.91 10.15
CA GLY A 159 12.02 -8.11 9.86
C GLY A 159 12.30 -6.60 9.94
N PRO A 160 11.35 -5.76 9.51
CA PRO A 160 11.39 -4.32 9.74
C PRO A 160 11.41 -3.98 11.25
N LEU A 161 11.85 -2.76 11.59
CA LEU A 161 12.15 -2.31 12.97
C LEU A 161 10.91 -1.93 13.82
N PHE A 162 9.83 -2.71 13.73
CA PHE A 162 8.62 -2.54 14.55
C PHE A 162 8.17 -3.86 15.19
#